data_AF-A0A4R4Q397-F1
#
_entry.id   AF-A0A4R4Q397-F1
#
_cell.length_a   1.000
_cell.length_b   1.000
_cell.length_c   1.000
_cell.angle_alpha   90.00
_cell.angle_beta   90.00
_cell.angle_gamma   90.00
#
_symmetry.space_group_name_H-M   'P 1'
#
loop_
_entity.id
_entity.type
_entity.pdbx_description
1 polymer ?
#
loop_
_entity_poly.entity_id
_entity_poly.type
_entity_poly.pdbx_seq_one_letter_code
_entity_poly.pdbx_strand_id
1 'polypeptide(L)' 'AEYRAAYLVDAARAYLQLGDQVGAGRALVDADRAAPAEVRCRPVARTVIAEIARGGPAGVGVARLSTLVGLTR' A
#
# COMPACT_ATOMS: atom_id res chain seq x y z
N ALA A 1 9.26 -9.76 -10.68
CA ALA A 1 8.38 -8.63 -10.35
C ALA A 1 7.86 -8.71 -8.91
N GLU A 2 7.49 -9.90 -8.44
CA GLU A 2 7.00 -10.15 -7.07
C GLU A 2 7.99 -9.74 -5.97
N TYR A 3 9.28 -10.10 -6.07
CA TYR A 3 10.31 -9.64 -5.12
C TYR A 3 10.39 -8.12 -5.01
N ARG A 4 10.23 -7.40 -6.13
CA ARG A 4 10.21 -5.93 -6.15
C ARG A 4 8.96 -5.39 -5.44
N ALA A 5 7.80 -6.03 -5.62
CA ALA A 5 6.58 -5.64 -4.93
C ALA A 5 6.69 -5.89 -3.41
N ALA A 6 7.27 -7.02 -2.99
CA ALA A 6 7.52 -7.30 -1.58
C ALA A 6 8.43 -6.25 -0.94
N TYR A 7 9.54 -5.91 -1.60
CA TYR A 7 10.44 -4.84 -1.16
C TYR A 7 9.72 -3.48 -1.01
N LEU A 8 8.87 -3.12 -1.98
CA LEU A 8 8.12 -1.86 -1.93
C LEU A 8 7.04 -1.85 -0.83
N VAL A 9 6.44 -3.00 -0.50
CA VAL A 9 5.54 -3.15 0.64
C VAL A 9 6.30 -2.96 1.97
N ASP A 10 7.51 -3.51 2.09
CA ASP A 10 8.34 -3.29 3.27
C ASP A 10 8.81 -1.84 3.39
N ALA A 11 9.16 -1.20 2.27
CA ALA A 11 9.46 0.24 2.24
C ALA A 11 8.25 1.09 2.66
N ALA A 12 7.04 0.73 2.22
CA ALA A 12 5.82 1.41 2.65
C ALA A 12 5.60 1.32 4.16
N ARG A 13 5.94 0.18 4.79
CA ARG A 13 5.90 0.02 6.26
C ARG A 13 6.92 0.90 6.96
N ALA A 14 8.13 1.00 6.43
CA ALA A 14 9.15 1.89 6.98
C ALA A 14 8.72 3.35 6.93
N TYR A 15 8.11 3.80 5.83
CA TYR A 15 7.55 5.16 5.73
C TYR A 15 6.45 5.43 6.76
N LEU A 16 5.54 4.47 6.99
CA LEU A 16 4.52 4.57 8.04
C LEU A 16 5.14 4.73 9.43
N GLN A 17 6.18 3.97 9.74
CA GLN A 17 6.89 4.06 11.03
C GLN A 17 7.55 5.43 11.24
N LEU A 18 7.92 6.11 10.15
CA LEU A 18 8.50 7.46 10.17
C LEU A 18 7.42 8.56 10.10
N GLY A 19 6.14 8.20 10.03
CA GLY A 19 5.03 9.16 9.86
C GLY A 19 4.90 9.74 8.45
N ASP A 20 5.63 9.22 7.46
CA ASP A 20 5.55 9.65 6.07
C ASP A 20 4.44 8.93 5.31
N GLN A 21 3.22 9.44 5.47
CA GLN A 21 2.03 8.90 4.81
C GLN A 21 2.11 8.95 3.28
N VAL A 22 2.78 9.97 2.74
CA VAL A 22 2.89 10.20 1.29
C VAL A 22 3.87 9.22 0.67
N GLY A 23 5.04 9.03 1.28
CA GLY A 23 6.03 8.03 0.89
C GLY A 23 5.46 6.62 0.95
N ALA A 24 4.72 6.30 2.03
CA ALA A 24 4.05 5.01 2.18
C ALA A 24 3.05 4.75 1.04
N GLY A 25 2.20 5.73 0.73
CA GLY A 25 1.23 5.62 -0.35
C GLY A 25 1.87 5.46 -1.73
N ARG A 26 2.95 6.19 -2.02
CA ARG A 26 3.68 6.07 -3.29
C ARG A 26 4.30 4.68 -3.45
N ALA A 27 5.02 4.21 -2.44
CA ALA A 27 5.65 2.89 -2.46
C ALA A 27 4.62 1.77 -2.68
N LEU A 28 3.46 1.86 -2.03
CA LEU A 28 2.38 0.90 -2.19
C LEU A 28 1.78 0.91 -3.61
N VAL A 29 1.57 2.08 -4.21
CA VAL A 29 1.08 2.19 -5.60
C VAL A 29 2.10 1.61 -6.58
N ASP A 30 3.39 1.84 -6.36
CA ASP A 30 4.44 1.27 -7.20
C ASP A 30 4.57 -0.25 -7.03
N ALA A 31 4.28 -0.77 -5.83
CA ALA A 31 4.16 -2.20 -5.58
C ALA A 31 3.00 -2.82 -6.39
N ASP A 32 1.80 -2.22 -6.33
CA ASP A 32 0.62 -2.73 -7.07
C ASP A 32 0.87 -2.69 -8.58
N ARG A 33 1.54 -1.65 -9.09
CA ARG A 33 1.96 -1.58 -10.50
C ARG A 33 2.95 -2.68 -10.88
N ALA A 34 3.83 -3.07 -9.96
CA ALA A 34 4.84 -4.10 -10.21
C ALA A 34 4.25 -5.51 -10.21
N ALA A 35 3.39 -5.84 -9.26
CA ALA A 35 2.75 -7.15 -9.14
C ALA A 35 1.37 -7.04 -8.46
N PRO A 36 0.30 -6.77 -9.22
CA PRO A 36 -1.04 -6.52 -8.64
C PRO A 36 -1.57 -7.70 -7.82
N ALA A 37 -1.39 -8.93 -8.31
CA ALA A 37 -1.89 -10.13 -7.64
C ALA A 37 -1.23 -10.33 -6.26
N GLU A 38 0.09 -10.12 -6.18
CA GLU A 38 0.86 -10.23 -4.95
C GLU A 38 0.41 -9.18 -3.91
N VAL A 39 0.25 -7.92 -4.32
CA VAL A 39 -0.15 -6.82 -3.41
C VAL A 39 -1.59 -6.97 -2.91
N ARG A 40 -2.50 -7.49 -3.73
CA ARG A 40 -3.92 -7.59 -3.37
C ARG A 40 -4.25 -8.83 -2.53
N CYS A 41 -3.52 -9.93 -2.75
CA CYS A 41 -3.77 -11.21 -2.07
C CYS A 41 -2.94 -11.38 -0.80
N ARG A 42 -1.75 -10.78 -0.71
CA ARG A 42 -0.91 -10.97 0.48
C ARG A 42 -1.48 -10.31 1.73
N PRO A 43 -1.55 -11.03 2.86
CA PRO A 43 -2.01 -10.47 4.13
C PRO A 43 -1.21 -9.23 4.56
N VAL A 44 0.12 -9.25 4.43
CA VAL A 44 0.98 -8.13 4.83
C VAL A 44 0.66 -6.85 4.04
N ALA A 45 0.49 -6.95 2.73
CA ALA A 45 0.19 -5.81 1.88
C ALA A 45 -1.21 -5.23 2.19
N ARG A 46 -2.19 -6.10 2.47
CA ARG A 46 -3.53 -5.67 2.91
C ARG A 46 -3.52 -4.90 4.23
N THR A 47 -2.70 -5.30 5.20
CA THR A 47 -2.51 -4.55 6.45
C THR A 47 -1.94 -3.16 6.19
N VAL A 48 -0.94 -3.05 5.32
CA VAL A 48 -0.33 -1.76 4.93
C VAL A 48 -1.35 -0.86 4.24
N ILE A 49 -2.15 -1.41 3.31
CA ILE A 49 -3.24 -0.66 2.67
C ILE A 49 -4.21 -0.10 3.72
N ALA A 50 -4.62 -0.92 4.70
CA ALA A 50 -5.53 -0.51 5.76
C ALA A 50 -4.93 0.55 6.70
N GLU A 51 -3.63 0.47 7.00
CA GLU A 51 -2.92 1.49 7.79
C GLU A 51 -2.83 2.82 7.04
N ILE A 52 -2.48 2.78 5.74
CA ILE A 52 -2.40 4.00 4.94
C ILE A 52 -3.80 4.63 4.77
N ALA A 53 -4.84 3.82 4.61
CA ALA A 53 -6.22 4.31 4.50
C ALA A 53 -6.72 5.00 5.79
N ARG A 54 -6.25 4.56 6.97
CA ARG A 54 -6.65 5.13 8.27
C ARG A 54 -5.95 6.44 8.60
N GLY A 55 -4.75 6.69 8.07
CA GLY A 55 -3.93 7.85 8.42
C GLY A 55 -4.34 9.19 7.79
N GLY A 56 -5.55 9.29 7.21
CA GLY A 56 -6.05 10.50 6.54
C GLY A 56 -6.15 10.32 5.02
N PRO A 57 -6.47 11.38 4.25
CA PRO A 57 -6.69 11.27 2.81
C PRO A 57 -5.40 10.86 2.10
N ALA A 58 -5.23 9.55 1.98
CA ALA A 58 -4.16 8.94 1.24
C ALA A 58 -4.33 9.39 -0.22
N GLY A 59 -3.25 9.90 -0.82
CA GLY A 59 -3.29 10.43 -2.18
C GLY A 59 -4.00 9.48 -3.15
N VAL A 60 -4.68 10.03 -4.17
CA VAL A 60 -5.65 9.39 -5.09
C VAL A 60 -5.37 7.90 -5.44
N GLY A 61 -4.10 7.52 -5.60
CA GLY A 61 -3.71 6.13 -5.89
C GLY A 61 -4.04 5.11 -4.77
N VAL A 62 -3.91 5.49 -3.50
CA VAL A 62 -4.20 4.58 -2.37
C VAL A 62 -5.70 4.47 -2.13
N ALA A 63 -6.48 5.55 -2.30
CA ALA A 63 -7.94 5.49 -2.23
C ALA A 63 -8.50 4.45 -3.22
N ARG A 64 -7.99 4.44 -4.46
CA ARG A 64 -8.32 3.41 -5.45
C ARG A 64 -7.94 2.00 -4.99
N LEU A 65 -6.76 1.83 -4.39
CA LEU A 65 -6.34 0.53 -3.87
C LEU A 65 -7.26 0.04 -2.74
N SER A 66 -7.62 0.90 -1.80
CA SER A 66 -8.57 0.59 -0.72
C SER A 66 -9.93 0.13 -1.24
N THR A 67 -10.43 0.73 -2.32
CA THR A 67 -11.64 0.24 -3.02
C THR A 67 -11.42 -1.14 -3.62
N LEU A 68 -10.32 -1.34 -4.35
CA LEU A 68 -10.01 -2.62 -5.00
C LEU A 68 -9.84 -3.79 -4.03
N VAL A 69 -9.38 -3.55 -2.81
CA VAL A 69 -9.20 -4.62 -1.80
C VAL A 69 -10.35 -4.73 -0.79
N GLY A 70 -11.43 -3.96 -0.98
CA GLY A 70 -12.64 -4.01 -0.14
C GLY A 70 -12.49 -3.38 1.24
N LEU A 71 -11.62 -2.37 1.37
CA LEU A 71 -11.32 -1.67 2.63
C LEU A 71 -11.95 -0.27 2.73
N THR A 72 -12.83 0.09 1.79
CA THR A 72 -13.62 1.33 1.88
C THR A 72 -14.88 1.05 2.70
N ARG A 73 -15.09 1.80 3.79
CA ARG A 73 -16.33 1.86 4.56
C ARG A 73 -16.86 3.29 4.47
#